data_AF-A0A497QS91-F1
#
_entry.id   AF-A0A497QS91-F1
#
_cell.length_a   1.000
_cell.length_b   1.000
_cell.length_c   1.000
_cell.angle_alpha   90.00
_cell.angle_beta   90.00
_cell.angle_gamma   90.00
#
_symmetry.space_group_name_H-M   'P 1'
#
loop_
_entity.id
_entity.type
_entity.pdbx_description
1 polymer ?
#
loop_
_entity_poly.entity_id
_entity_poly.type
_entity_poly.pdbx_seq_one_letter_code
_entity_poly.pdbx_strand_id
1 'polypeptide(L)'
;MTKIPQYTKLLELYKEITLLNNINGVLYWDFEVMMPKKGTEQRSEELAYMSGLIHERNISPQIGKLLKKIQEHKSFDDLSFQQKRNVELIMRDYEKATKIPVAFAKELAKHGAISTEHWKTAKAKADFSIFRDDLAKMIELKKQEAAYLNPDGDPYDVLLDDYEYGFNKKIYDKIFAEAKSGLTPLIQSLVTATNQPDDSLILRKCPVRVQTALAHDVAAFVHYDLNAGRIDTAVHPFTTGYFDDVRITIAFDEND
;
A
#
# COMPACT_ATOMS: atom_id res chain seq x y z
N MET A 1 -33.16 -6.56 7.08
CA MET A 1 -32.95 -5.32 6.30
C MET A 1 -32.54 -4.22 7.25
N THR A 2 -31.54 -3.43 6.89
CA THR A 2 -31.09 -2.28 7.69
C THR A 2 -32.20 -1.25 7.83
N LYS A 3 -32.38 -0.69 9.04
CA LYS A 3 -33.39 0.36 9.33
C LYS A 3 -33.13 1.68 8.58
N ILE A 4 -31.97 1.80 7.94
CA ILE A 4 -31.53 2.96 7.15
C ILE A 4 -31.28 2.49 5.70
N PRO A 5 -32.24 2.66 4.77
CA PRO A 5 -32.07 2.23 3.38
C PRO A 5 -30.84 2.83 2.68
N GLN A 6 -30.44 4.04 3.08
CA GLN A 6 -29.27 4.75 2.57
C GLN A 6 -27.96 4.01 2.88
N TYR A 7 -27.90 3.29 4.00
CA TYR A 7 -26.73 2.48 4.35
C TYR A 7 -26.55 1.33 3.36
N THR A 8 -27.63 0.64 2.98
CA THR A 8 -27.56 -0.40 1.93
C THR A 8 -27.06 0.19 0.62
N LYS A 9 -27.57 1.37 0.24
CA LYS A 9 -27.13 2.02 -1.00
C LYS A 9 -25.67 2.46 -0.97
N LEU A 10 -25.18 2.91 0.20
CA LEU A 10 -23.77 3.23 0.39
C LEU A 10 -22.90 1.99 0.18
N LEU A 11 -23.28 0.85 0.77
CA LEU A 11 -22.54 -0.41 0.60
C LEU A 11 -22.54 -0.92 -0.84
N GLU A 12 -23.61 -0.72 -1.60
CA GLU A 12 -23.62 -1.06 -3.04
C GLU A 12 -22.58 -0.25 -3.82
N LEU A 13 -22.49 1.06 -3.59
CA LEU A 13 -21.49 1.92 -4.23
C LEU A 13 -20.07 1.54 -3.81
N TYR A 14 -19.89 1.27 -2.52
CA TYR A 14 -18.57 0.87 -2.02
C TYR A 14 -18.14 -0.51 -2.53
N LYS A 15 -19.09 -1.43 -2.69
CA LYS A 15 -18.84 -2.73 -3.34
C LYS A 15 -18.38 -2.56 -4.78
N GLU A 16 -18.97 -1.64 -5.55
CA GLU A 16 -18.51 -1.32 -6.91
C GLU A 16 -17.04 -0.85 -6.89
N ILE A 17 -16.70 0.07 -5.98
CA ILE A 17 -15.33 0.55 -5.80
C ILE A 17 -14.37 -0.61 -5.46
N THR A 18 -14.76 -1.50 -4.54
CA THR A 18 -13.96 -2.69 -4.19
C THR A 18 -13.75 -3.60 -5.41
N LEU A 19 -14.77 -3.82 -6.23
CA LEU A 19 -14.64 -4.62 -7.45
C LEU A 19 -13.65 -3.99 -8.44
N LEU A 20 -13.71 -2.68 -8.64
CA LEU A 20 -12.77 -1.96 -9.50
C LEU A 20 -11.33 -2.04 -8.98
N ASN A 21 -11.14 -1.89 -7.66
CA ASN A 21 -9.83 -2.09 -7.03
C ASN A 21 -9.29 -3.51 -7.24
N ASN A 22 -10.15 -4.53 -7.11
CA ASN A 22 -9.74 -5.92 -7.33
C ASN A 22 -9.34 -6.16 -8.79
N ILE A 23 -10.08 -5.61 -9.76
CA ILE A 23 -9.71 -5.66 -11.18
C ILE A 23 -8.34 -5.01 -11.39
N ASN A 24 -8.14 -3.81 -10.84
CA ASN A 24 -6.86 -3.10 -10.93
C ASN A 24 -5.71 -3.90 -10.30
N GLY A 25 -5.97 -4.58 -9.17
CA GLY A 25 -5.01 -5.46 -8.50
C GLY A 25 -4.58 -6.66 -9.36
N VAL A 26 -5.50 -7.27 -10.12
CA VAL A 26 -5.17 -8.35 -11.06
C VAL A 26 -4.36 -7.84 -12.25
N LEU A 27 -4.70 -6.67 -12.79
CA LEU A 27 -3.92 -6.03 -13.86
C LEU A 27 -2.48 -5.73 -13.39
N TYR A 28 -2.34 -5.26 -12.15
CA TYR A 28 -1.03 -5.00 -11.54
C TYR A 28 -0.25 -6.29 -11.30
N TRP A 29 -0.90 -7.34 -10.79
CA TRP A 29 -0.26 -8.64 -10.64
C TRP A 29 0.27 -9.16 -11.97
N ASP A 30 -0.53 -9.09 -13.04
CA ASP A 30 -0.10 -9.58 -14.36
C ASP A 30 1.05 -8.73 -14.91
N PHE A 31 1.03 -7.40 -14.69
CA PHE A 31 2.10 -6.48 -15.05
C PHE A 31 3.45 -6.87 -14.44
N GLU A 32 3.45 -7.29 -13.17
CA GLU A 32 4.67 -7.65 -12.43
C GLU A 32 5.14 -9.09 -12.68
N VAL A 33 4.25 -10.01 -13.07
CA VAL A 33 4.53 -11.46 -13.07
C VAL A 33 4.53 -12.11 -14.46
N MET A 34 3.48 -11.89 -15.26
CA MET A 34 3.22 -12.71 -16.46
C MET A 34 3.27 -11.92 -17.78
N MET A 35 3.06 -10.60 -17.73
CA MET A 35 2.86 -9.76 -18.90
C MET A 35 4.07 -9.79 -19.86
N PRO A 36 3.86 -9.94 -21.18
CA PRO A 36 4.93 -9.78 -22.16
C PRO A 36 5.51 -8.36 -22.15
N LYS A 37 6.83 -8.23 -22.31
CA LYS A 37 7.55 -6.94 -22.26
C LYS A 37 6.97 -5.85 -23.18
N LYS A 38 6.48 -6.23 -24.37
CA LYS A 38 5.88 -5.30 -25.34
C LYS A 38 4.53 -4.72 -24.89
N GLY A 39 3.89 -5.30 -23.86
CA GLY A 39 2.62 -4.83 -23.31
C GLY A 39 2.74 -3.68 -22.30
N THR A 40 3.96 -3.24 -21.97
CA THR A 40 4.21 -2.26 -20.90
C THR A 40 3.41 -0.96 -21.08
N GLU A 41 3.44 -0.36 -22.27
CA GLU A 41 2.71 0.90 -22.54
C GLU A 41 1.20 0.69 -22.43
N GLN A 42 0.67 -0.34 -23.09
CA GLN A 42 -0.76 -0.69 -23.04
C GLN A 42 -1.24 -0.91 -21.60
N ARG A 43 -0.54 -1.74 -20.82
CA ARG A 43 -0.94 -2.03 -19.43
C ARG A 43 -0.84 -0.81 -18.53
N SER A 44 0.14 0.06 -18.77
CA SER A 44 0.26 1.32 -18.04
C SER A 44 -0.94 2.23 -18.29
N GLU A 45 -1.44 2.29 -19.53
CA GLU A 45 -2.67 3.03 -19.87
C GLU A 45 -3.91 2.41 -19.19
N GLU A 46 -4.04 1.08 -19.20
CA GLU A 46 -5.14 0.36 -18.54
C GLU A 46 -5.17 0.64 -17.03
N LEU A 47 -4.03 0.52 -16.34
CA LEU A 47 -3.89 0.80 -14.92
C LEU A 47 -4.19 2.27 -14.58
N ALA A 48 -3.72 3.20 -15.41
CA ALA A 48 -3.98 4.63 -15.24
C ALA A 48 -5.47 4.96 -15.40
N TYR A 49 -6.13 4.39 -16.42
CA TYR A 49 -7.56 4.54 -16.63
C TYR A 49 -8.37 3.99 -15.46
N MET A 50 -8.05 2.78 -15.00
CA MET A 50 -8.70 2.16 -13.85
C MET A 50 -8.53 2.98 -12.58
N SER A 51 -7.32 3.47 -12.32
CA SER A 51 -7.04 4.34 -11.16
C SER A 51 -7.86 5.64 -11.22
N GLY A 52 -7.98 6.25 -12.41
CA GLY A 52 -8.82 7.43 -12.63
C GLY A 52 -10.30 7.14 -12.34
N LEU A 53 -10.83 6.04 -12.86
CA LEU A 53 -12.22 5.62 -12.64
C LEU A 53 -12.51 5.34 -11.16
N ILE A 54 -11.60 4.65 -10.47
CA ILE A 54 -11.70 4.38 -9.03
C ILE A 54 -11.72 5.70 -8.25
N HIS A 55 -10.82 6.64 -8.56
CA HIS A 55 -10.79 7.94 -7.93
C HIS A 55 -12.11 8.71 -8.13
N GLU A 56 -12.63 8.77 -9.36
CA GLU A 56 -13.92 9.39 -9.67
C GLU A 56 -15.08 8.79 -8.85
N ARG A 57 -15.09 7.47 -8.67
CA ARG A 57 -16.09 6.79 -7.82
C ARG A 57 -15.92 7.16 -6.35
N ASN A 58 -14.70 7.19 -5.84
CA ASN A 58 -14.39 7.54 -4.45
C ASN A 58 -14.82 8.96 -4.09
N ILE A 59 -14.75 9.92 -5.02
CA ILE A 59 -15.14 11.32 -4.78
C ILE A 59 -16.58 11.65 -5.20
N SER A 60 -17.39 10.64 -5.55
CA SER A 60 -18.75 10.85 -6.03
C SER A 60 -19.60 11.63 -5.00
N PRO A 61 -20.22 12.77 -5.37
CA PRO A 61 -21.06 13.54 -4.45
C PRO A 61 -22.22 12.74 -3.84
N GLN A 62 -22.61 11.62 -4.46
CA GLN A 62 -23.62 10.72 -3.93
C GLN A 62 -23.17 10.04 -2.64
N ILE A 63 -21.88 9.67 -2.51
CA ILE A 63 -21.32 9.06 -1.30
C ILE A 63 -21.46 10.03 -0.12
N GLY A 64 -20.99 11.27 -0.27
CA GLY A 64 -21.12 12.31 0.75
C GLY A 64 -22.58 12.58 1.16
N LYS A 65 -23.51 12.63 0.18
CA LYS A 65 -24.95 12.78 0.45
C LYS A 65 -25.52 11.60 1.25
N LEU A 66 -25.11 10.38 0.96
CA LEU A 66 -25.57 9.19 1.68
C LEU A 66 -25.01 9.14 3.09
N LEU A 67 -23.71 9.39 3.26
CA LEU A 67 -23.04 9.44 4.56
C LEU A 67 -23.71 10.43 5.50
N LYS A 68 -23.93 11.68 5.03
CA LYS A 68 -24.65 12.71 5.79
C LYS A 68 -26.04 12.25 6.21
N LYS A 69 -26.83 11.71 5.27
CA LYS A 69 -28.18 11.20 5.56
C LYS A 69 -28.18 10.04 6.57
N ILE A 70 -27.16 9.19 6.55
CA ILE A 70 -27.04 8.07 7.49
C ILE A 70 -26.75 8.62 8.89
N GLN A 71 -25.78 9.53 9.03
CA GLN A 71 -25.39 10.14 10.31
C GLN A 71 -26.52 10.97 10.93
N GLU A 72 -27.33 11.67 10.12
CA GLU A 72 -28.47 12.47 10.58
C GLU A 72 -29.75 11.65 10.81
N HIS A 73 -29.76 10.35 10.47
CA HIS A 73 -30.95 9.52 10.59
C HIS A 73 -31.28 9.23 12.05
N LYS A 74 -32.56 9.33 12.43
CA LYS A 74 -33.06 9.05 13.81
C LYS A 74 -32.74 7.66 14.38
N SER A 75 -32.38 6.71 13.51
CA SER A 75 -32.00 5.34 13.88
C SER A 75 -30.50 5.08 13.68
N PHE A 76 -29.66 6.13 13.58
CA PHE A 76 -28.21 5.97 13.49
C PHE A 76 -27.65 5.22 14.70
N ASP A 77 -28.18 5.50 15.89
CA ASP A 77 -27.74 4.84 17.11
C ASP A 77 -28.09 3.34 17.15
N ASP A 78 -29.12 2.93 16.41
CA ASP A 78 -29.51 1.52 16.26
C ASP A 78 -28.57 0.72 15.33
N LEU A 79 -27.62 1.37 14.63
CA LEU A 79 -26.65 0.66 13.81
C LEU A 79 -25.73 -0.21 14.67
N SER A 80 -25.36 -1.39 14.15
CA SER A 80 -24.36 -2.22 14.80
C SER A 80 -22.99 -1.53 14.83
N PHE A 81 -22.09 -2.00 15.69
CA PHE A 81 -20.72 -1.53 15.75
C PHE A 81 -20.04 -1.54 14.36
N GLN A 82 -20.17 -2.64 13.62
CA GLN A 82 -19.58 -2.80 12.28
C GLN A 82 -20.18 -1.80 11.28
N GLN A 83 -21.48 -1.54 11.37
CA GLN A 83 -22.15 -0.59 10.48
C GLN A 83 -21.69 0.84 10.75
N LYS A 84 -21.56 1.23 12.03
CA LYS A 84 -21.00 2.52 12.42
C LYS A 84 -19.54 2.65 11.95
N ARG A 85 -18.73 1.59 12.11
CA ARG A 85 -17.34 1.57 11.66
C ARG A 85 -17.20 1.70 10.15
N ASN A 86 -18.08 1.05 9.38
CA ASN A 86 -18.10 1.21 7.92
C ASN A 86 -18.38 2.66 7.52
N VAL A 87 -19.38 3.31 8.16
CA VAL A 87 -19.71 4.71 7.88
C VAL A 87 -18.52 5.63 8.21
N GLU A 88 -17.86 5.41 9.35
CA GLU A 88 -16.68 6.19 9.76
C GLU A 88 -15.52 6.06 8.77
N LEU A 89 -15.17 4.84 8.38
CA LEU A 89 -14.07 4.58 7.45
C LEU A 89 -14.36 5.14 6.05
N ILE A 90 -15.57 4.92 5.53
CA ILE A 90 -15.96 5.44 4.21
C ILE A 90 -16.01 6.97 4.23
N MET A 91 -16.44 7.59 5.35
CA MET A 91 -16.39 9.05 5.50
C MET A 91 -14.96 9.57 5.46
N ARG A 92 -14.05 8.95 6.22
CA ARG A 92 -12.64 9.33 6.22
C ARG A 92 -12.03 9.27 4.82
N ASP A 93 -12.25 8.17 4.11
CA ASP A 93 -11.69 7.99 2.77
C ASP A 93 -12.28 9.00 1.78
N TYR A 94 -13.60 9.26 1.88
CA TYR A 94 -14.29 10.27 1.06
C TYR A 94 -13.77 11.69 1.34
N GLU A 95 -13.64 12.09 2.61
CA GLU A 95 -13.15 13.41 3.00
C GLU A 95 -11.71 13.64 2.56
N LYS A 96 -10.84 12.64 2.74
CA LYS A 96 -9.44 12.72 2.26
C LYS A 96 -9.40 12.88 0.74
N ALA A 97 -10.10 12.00 0.02
CA ALA A 97 -10.08 12.01 -1.45
C ALA A 97 -10.67 13.31 -2.04
N THR A 98 -11.67 13.91 -1.40
CA THR A 98 -12.32 15.15 -1.88
C THR A 98 -11.56 16.43 -1.56
N LYS A 99 -10.65 16.41 -0.57
CA LYS A 99 -9.80 17.56 -0.22
C LYS A 99 -8.68 17.81 -1.22
N ILE A 100 -8.26 16.78 -1.96
CA ILE A 100 -7.16 16.88 -2.93
C ILE A 100 -7.69 17.35 -4.28
N PRO A 101 -7.21 18.48 -4.84
CA PRO A 101 -7.60 18.92 -6.16
C PRO A 101 -7.14 17.94 -7.26
N VAL A 102 -8.02 17.64 -8.22
CA VAL A 102 -7.71 16.73 -9.34
C VAL A 102 -6.46 17.16 -10.12
N ALA A 103 -6.25 18.46 -10.32
CA ALA A 103 -5.07 18.98 -11.00
C ALA A 103 -3.78 18.68 -10.22
N PHE A 104 -3.81 18.84 -8.90
CA PHE A 104 -2.68 18.53 -8.03
C PHE A 104 -2.40 17.02 -8.00
N ALA A 105 -3.43 16.18 -7.85
CA ALA A 105 -3.27 14.73 -7.90
C ALA A 105 -2.60 14.26 -9.20
N LYS A 106 -2.98 14.86 -10.34
CA LYS A 106 -2.35 14.60 -11.65
C LYS A 106 -0.89 15.04 -11.70
N GLU A 107 -0.56 16.20 -11.12
CA GLU A 107 0.82 16.67 -11.04
C GLU A 107 1.69 15.74 -10.18
N LEU A 108 1.21 15.39 -8.98
CA LEU A 108 1.90 14.50 -8.05
C LEU A 108 2.16 13.14 -8.70
N ALA A 109 1.15 12.55 -9.36
CA ALA A 109 1.29 11.28 -10.06
C ALA A 109 2.30 11.36 -11.22
N LYS A 110 2.22 12.41 -12.05
CA LYS A 110 3.16 12.62 -13.17
C LYS A 110 4.59 12.79 -12.67
N HIS A 111 4.80 13.60 -11.63
CA HIS A 111 6.13 13.81 -11.06
C HIS A 111 6.66 12.52 -10.43
N GLY A 112 5.81 11.73 -9.77
CA GLY A 112 6.14 10.40 -9.24
C GLY A 112 6.66 9.44 -10.31
N ALA A 113 5.99 9.36 -11.46
CA ALA A 113 6.43 8.51 -12.57
C ALA A 113 7.80 8.95 -13.12
N ILE A 114 7.97 10.25 -13.41
CA ILE A 114 9.24 10.80 -13.95
C ILE A 114 10.39 10.60 -12.96
N SER A 115 10.18 10.99 -11.71
CA SER A 115 11.20 10.93 -10.66
C SER A 115 11.65 9.50 -10.36
N THR A 116 10.77 8.51 -10.53
CA THR A 116 11.12 7.09 -10.38
C THR A 116 12.11 6.62 -11.43
N GLU A 117 11.96 7.03 -12.69
CA GLU A 117 12.91 6.68 -13.77
C GLU A 117 14.27 7.36 -13.58
N HIS A 118 14.26 8.63 -13.15
CA HIS A 118 15.48 9.34 -12.80
C HIS A 118 16.18 8.70 -11.60
N TRP A 119 15.43 8.26 -10.57
CA TRP A 119 15.96 7.53 -9.43
C TRP A 119 16.59 6.19 -9.82
N LYS A 120 15.95 5.40 -10.70
CA LYS A 120 16.53 4.14 -11.20
C LYS A 120 17.89 4.37 -11.85
N THR A 121 17.99 5.42 -12.66
CA THR A 121 19.24 5.83 -13.31
C THR A 121 20.28 6.30 -12.30
N ALA A 122 19.89 7.14 -11.33
CA ALA A 122 20.74 7.64 -10.27
C ALA A 122 21.31 6.51 -9.42
N LYS A 123 20.47 5.54 -9.03
CA LYS A 123 20.87 4.34 -8.28
C LYS A 123 21.86 3.48 -9.05
N ALA A 124 21.59 3.19 -10.32
CA ALA A 124 22.49 2.40 -11.16
C ALA A 124 23.88 3.04 -11.35
N LYS A 125 23.94 4.38 -11.36
CA LYS A 125 25.18 5.16 -11.49
C LYS A 125 25.82 5.55 -10.16
N ALA A 126 25.16 5.26 -9.03
CA ALA A 126 25.51 5.79 -7.71
C ALA A 126 25.69 7.32 -7.70
N ASP A 127 24.87 8.05 -8.46
CA ASP A 127 24.97 9.50 -8.65
C ASP A 127 23.69 10.21 -8.18
N PHE A 128 23.73 10.74 -6.96
CA PHE A 128 22.61 11.46 -6.35
C PHE A 128 22.24 12.74 -7.11
N SER A 129 23.18 13.37 -7.83
CA SER A 129 22.92 14.65 -8.51
C SER A 129 21.82 14.55 -9.57
N ILE A 130 21.63 13.36 -10.15
CA ILE A 130 20.59 13.04 -11.13
C ILE A 130 19.18 13.09 -10.50
N PHE A 131 19.04 12.76 -9.22
CA PHE A 131 17.73 12.64 -8.54
C PHE A 131 17.45 13.78 -7.54
N ARG A 132 18.47 14.55 -7.15
CA ARG A 132 18.38 15.57 -6.10
C ARG A 132 17.20 16.53 -6.30
N ASP A 133 17.05 17.08 -7.50
CA ASP A 133 16.06 18.13 -7.75
C ASP A 133 14.64 17.53 -7.86
N ASP A 134 14.51 16.30 -8.36
CA ASP A 134 13.24 15.55 -8.35
C ASP A 134 12.78 15.21 -6.95
N LEU A 135 13.71 14.78 -6.08
CA LEU A 135 13.42 14.50 -4.67
C LEU A 135 12.96 15.77 -3.95
N ALA A 136 13.65 16.90 -4.16
CA ALA A 136 13.27 18.17 -3.57
C ALA A 136 11.86 18.58 -3.97
N LYS A 137 11.52 18.45 -5.27
CA LYS A 137 10.17 18.71 -5.76
C LYS A 137 9.13 17.72 -5.21
N MET A 138 9.47 16.43 -5.09
CA MET A 138 8.57 15.43 -4.52
C MET A 138 8.25 15.74 -3.04
N ILE A 139 9.25 16.14 -2.25
CA ILE A 139 9.05 16.56 -0.86
C ILE A 139 8.10 17.76 -0.78
N GLU A 140 8.28 18.74 -1.66
CA GLU A 140 7.40 19.92 -1.73
C GLU A 140 5.96 19.54 -2.08
N LEU A 141 5.77 18.69 -3.11
CA LEU A 141 4.44 18.18 -3.46
C LEU A 141 3.80 17.42 -2.29
N LYS A 142 4.52 16.53 -1.61
CA LYS A 142 3.98 15.81 -0.43
C LYS A 142 3.61 16.76 0.72
N LYS A 143 4.35 17.85 0.94
CA LYS A 143 3.96 18.88 1.92
C LYS A 143 2.69 19.63 1.50
N GLN A 144 2.53 19.91 0.22
CA GLN A 144 1.30 20.52 -0.30
C GLN A 144 0.10 19.57 -0.16
N GLU A 145 0.30 18.27 -0.40
CA GLU A 145 -0.72 17.24 -0.15
C GLU A 145 -1.15 17.24 1.33
N ALA A 146 -0.20 17.26 2.26
CA ALA A 146 -0.50 17.38 3.68
C ALA A 146 -1.31 18.65 3.99
N ALA A 147 -0.94 19.79 3.40
CA ALA A 147 -1.66 21.05 3.57
C ALA A 147 -3.10 20.98 3.02
N TYR A 148 -3.35 20.26 1.92
CA TYR A 148 -4.73 20.02 1.45
C TYR A 148 -5.53 19.15 2.42
N LEU A 149 -4.92 18.12 3.01
CA LEU A 149 -5.60 17.21 3.93
C LEU A 149 -5.90 17.86 5.28
N ASN A 150 -4.92 18.60 5.83
CA ASN A 150 -5.01 19.32 7.09
C ASN A 150 -4.01 20.50 7.13
N PRO A 151 -4.45 21.73 6.81
CA PRO A 151 -3.58 22.92 6.77
C PRO A 151 -2.87 23.26 8.08
N ASP A 152 -3.48 22.90 9.21
CA ASP A 152 -2.98 23.21 10.55
C ASP A 152 -2.20 22.04 11.17
N GLY A 153 -2.11 20.91 10.46
CA GLY A 153 -1.44 19.70 10.93
C GLY A 153 0.07 19.70 10.67
N ASP A 154 0.82 18.94 11.48
CA ASP A 154 2.20 18.62 11.14
C ASP A 154 2.23 17.77 9.85
N PRO A 155 2.97 18.18 8.79
CA PRO A 155 2.92 17.48 7.52
C PRO A 155 3.33 16.00 7.59
N TYR A 156 4.21 15.63 8.52
CA TYR A 156 4.62 14.24 8.68
C TYR A 156 3.48 13.41 9.27
N ASP A 157 2.85 13.89 10.34
CA ASP A 157 1.73 13.19 10.98
C ASP A 157 0.51 13.07 10.05
N VAL A 158 0.24 14.10 9.25
CA VAL A 158 -0.87 14.08 8.27
C VAL A 158 -0.66 13.01 7.20
N LEU A 159 0.55 12.89 6.65
CA LEU A 159 0.86 11.88 5.64
C LEU A 159 1.04 10.48 6.24
N LEU A 160 1.51 10.39 7.48
CA LEU A 160 1.66 9.14 8.20
C LEU A 160 0.32 8.44 8.42
N ASP A 161 -0.75 9.21 8.67
CA ASP A 161 -2.09 8.68 8.90
C ASP A 161 -2.63 7.86 7.72
N ASP A 162 -2.14 8.07 6.49
CA ASP A 162 -2.51 7.25 5.32
C ASP A 162 -2.00 5.80 5.43
N TYR A 163 -0.92 5.58 6.17
CA TYR A 163 -0.28 4.27 6.34
C TYR A 163 -0.62 3.64 7.70
N GLU A 164 -0.66 4.44 8.76
CA GLU A 164 -0.90 3.96 10.11
C GLU A 164 -1.91 4.87 10.83
N TYR A 165 -3.19 4.52 10.75
CA TYR A 165 -4.28 5.32 11.28
C TYR A 165 -4.18 5.51 12.79
N GLY A 166 -4.16 6.76 13.24
CA GLY A 166 -4.09 7.12 14.66
C GLY A 166 -2.68 7.12 15.26
N PHE A 167 -1.64 6.87 14.46
CA PHE A 167 -0.25 7.08 14.88
C PHE A 167 0.21 8.50 14.58
N ASN A 168 1.24 8.93 15.31
CA ASN A 168 1.93 10.20 15.09
C ASN A 168 3.39 10.08 15.50
N LYS A 169 4.17 11.11 15.17
CA LYS A 169 5.59 11.21 15.47
C LYS A 169 5.88 11.01 16.96
N LYS A 170 5.07 11.54 17.87
CA LYS A 170 5.31 11.38 19.32
C LYS A 170 5.23 9.92 19.75
N ILE A 171 4.31 9.14 19.19
CA ILE A 171 4.21 7.70 19.44
C ILE A 171 5.45 6.99 18.87
N TYR A 172 5.84 7.31 17.63
CA TYR A 172 7.04 6.73 17.02
C TYR A 172 8.33 7.08 17.77
N ASP A 173 8.51 8.33 18.19
CA ASP A 173 9.69 8.77 18.94
C ASP A 173 9.87 7.94 20.22
N LYS A 174 8.76 7.62 20.91
CA LYS A 174 8.79 6.73 22.08
C LYS A 174 9.19 5.29 21.71
N ILE A 175 8.55 4.70 20.70
CA ILE A 175 8.83 3.33 20.24
C ILE A 175 10.29 3.20 19.80
N PHE A 176 10.79 4.16 19.00
CA PHE A 176 12.17 4.14 18.53
C PHE A 176 13.18 4.38 19.65
N ALA A 177 12.86 5.22 20.64
CA ALA A 177 13.73 5.40 21.80
C ALA A 177 13.88 4.10 22.60
N GLU A 178 12.78 3.41 22.87
CA GLU A 178 12.77 2.12 23.57
C GLU A 178 13.55 1.05 22.76
N ALA A 179 13.23 0.91 21.47
CA ALA A 179 13.93 -0.01 20.58
C ALA A 179 15.44 0.28 20.50
N LYS A 180 15.86 1.54 20.36
CA LYS A 180 17.28 1.92 20.33
C LYS A 180 17.98 1.60 21.64
N SER A 181 17.31 1.83 22.78
CA SER A 181 17.88 1.59 24.11
C SER A 181 18.18 0.10 24.35
N GLY A 182 17.36 -0.81 23.81
CA GLY A 182 17.55 -2.25 23.92
C GLY A 182 18.42 -2.85 22.81
N LEU A 183 18.17 -2.46 21.55
CA LEU A 183 18.84 -3.05 20.39
C LEU A 183 20.29 -2.57 20.24
N THR A 184 20.61 -1.31 20.56
CA THR A 184 21.99 -0.80 20.36
C THR A 184 23.00 -1.57 21.23
N PRO A 185 22.78 -1.76 22.55
CA PRO A 185 23.68 -2.57 23.37
C PRO A 185 23.70 -4.04 22.97
N LEU A 186 22.56 -4.61 22.57
CA LEU A 186 22.48 -5.99 22.10
C LEU A 186 23.32 -6.20 20.84
N ILE A 187 23.15 -5.36 19.81
CA ILE A 187 23.94 -5.41 18.58
C ILE A 187 25.43 -5.24 18.91
N GLN A 188 25.78 -4.29 19.77
CA GLN A 188 27.16 -4.10 20.21
C GLN A 188 27.74 -5.38 20.85
N SER A 189 26.98 -6.04 21.72
CA SER A 189 27.41 -7.28 22.35
C SER A 189 27.60 -8.42 21.35
N LEU A 190 26.71 -8.54 20.35
CA LEU A 190 26.76 -9.58 19.33
C LEU A 190 27.94 -9.37 18.37
N VAL A 191 28.19 -8.14 17.94
CA VAL A 191 29.32 -7.80 17.06
C VAL A 191 30.67 -8.05 17.76
N THR A 192 30.75 -7.83 19.08
CA THR A 192 31.98 -8.10 19.85
C THR A 192 32.10 -9.52 20.39
N ALA A 193 31.07 -10.35 20.21
CA ALA A 193 31.09 -11.71 20.71
C ALA A 193 32.16 -12.53 19.99
N THR A 194 32.88 -13.38 20.72
CA THR A 194 33.87 -14.30 20.12
C THR A 194 33.21 -15.54 19.52
N ASN A 195 32.00 -15.88 19.97
CA ASN A 195 31.22 -17.00 19.46
C ASN A 195 30.30 -16.54 18.33
N GLN A 196 30.86 -16.42 17.13
CA GLN A 196 30.11 -16.11 15.92
C GLN A 196 29.54 -17.39 15.29
N PRO A 197 28.32 -17.36 14.72
CA PRO A 197 27.78 -18.51 13.99
C PRO A 197 28.62 -18.76 12.72
N ASP A 198 28.75 -20.03 12.35
CA ASP A 198 29.28 -20.41 11.04
C ASP A 198 28.19 -20.21 9.97
N ASP A 199 28.37 -19.20 9.12
CA ASP A 199 27.45 -18.87 8.02
C ASP A 199 27.76 -19.66 6.74
N SER A 200 28.78 -20.52 6.73
CA SER A 200 29.18 -21.28 5.54
C SER A 200 28.08 -22.21 5.00
N LEU A 201 27.07 -22.54 5.82
CA LEU A 201 25.90 -23.32 5.39
C LEU A 201 24.93 -22.48 4.56
N ILE A 202 24.64 -21.24 4.98
CA ILE A 202 23.66 -20.36 4.30
C ILE A 202 24.24 -19.73 3.04
N LEU A 203 25.57 -19.64 2.93
CA LEU A 203 26.27 -19.18 1.73
C LEU A 203 26.40 -20.26 0.63
N ARG A 204 25.85 -21.46 0.86
CA ARG A 204 25.90 -22.53 -0.14
C ARG A 204 24.87 -22.30 -1.22
N LYS A 205 25.25 -22.67 -2.43
CA LYS A 205 24.34 -22.61 -3.56
C LYS A 205 23.13 -23.52 -3.36
N CYS A 206 21.93 -22.95 -3.36
CA CYS A 206 20.67 -23.68 -3.30
C CYS A 206 19.93 -23.54 -4.65
N PRO A 207 19.75 -24.62 -5.43
CA PRO A 207 19.09 -24.51 -6.73
C PRO A 207 17.66 -23.96 -6.59
N VAL A 208 17.24 -23.07 -7.49
CA VAL A 208 15.90 -22.44 -7.45
C VAL A 208 14.78 -23.47 -7.30
N ARG A 209 14.86 -24.62 -7.99
CA ARG A 209 13.85 -25.69 -7.87
C ARG A 209 13.64 -26.18 -6.44
N VAL A 210 14.70 -26.19 -5.63
CA VAL A 210 14.66 -26.62 -4.22
C VAL A 210 14.05 -25.51 -3.37
N GLN A 211 14.46 -24.26 -3.58
CA GLN A 211 13.84 -23.10 -2.92
C GLN A 211 12.35 -23.00 -3.24
N THR A 212 11.95 -23.24 -4.49
CA THR A 212 10.53 -23.25 -4.91
C THR A 212 9.75 -24.35 -4.20
N ALA A 213 10.28 -25.58 -4.12
CA ALA A 213 9.61 -26.66 -3.39
C ALA A 213 9.47 -26.32 -1.90
N LEU A 214 10.53 -25.81 -1.28
CA LEU A 214 10.51 -25.37 0.11
C LEU A 214 9.50 -24.25 0.35
N ALA A 215 9.39 -23.28 -0.55
CA ALA A 215 8.41 -22.21 -0.45
C ALA A 215 6.97 -22.74 -0.40
N HIS A 216 6.66 -23.79 -1.18
CA HIS A 216 5.35 -24.44 -1.15
C HIS A 216 5.15 -25.24 0.15
N ASP A 217 6.17 -25.93 0.64
CA ASP A 217 6.12 -26.65 1.92
C ASP A 217 5.88 -25.68 3.09
N VAL A 218 6.56 -24.53 3.11
CA VAL A 218 6.38 -23.48 4.12
C VAL A 218 4.99 -22.88 4.02
N ALA A 219 4.51 -22.58 2.81
CA ALA A 219 3.17 -22.07 2.59
C ALA A 219 2.10 -23.04 3.12
N ALA A 220 2.24 -24.34 2.84
CA ALA A 220 1.36 -25.38 3.38
C ALA A 220 1.45 -25.47 4.91
N PHE A 221 2.66 -25.38 5.48
CA PHE A 221 2.89 -25.42 6.92
C PHE A 221 2.22 -24.26 7.66
N VAL A 222 2.24 -23.05 7.10
CA VAL A 222 1.55 -21.88 7.66
C VAL A 222 0.08 -21.78 7.24
N HIS A 223 -0.46 -22.82 6.60
CA HIS A 223 -1.85 -22.93 6.17
C HIS A 223 -2.30 -21.89 5.14
N TYR A 224 -1.40 -21.48 4.24
CA TYR A 224 -1.77 -20.71 3.05
C TYR A 224 -2.56 -21.60 2.07
N ASP A 225 -3.81 -21.24 1.81
CA ASP A 225 -4.69 -22.01 0.92
C ASP A 225 -4.36 -21.75 -0.55
N LEU A 226 -3.68 -22.71 -1.17
CA LEU A 226 -3.32 -22.69 -2.59
C LEU A 226 -4.53 -22.85 -3.52
N ASN A 227 -5.75 -23.13 -3.02
CA ASN A 227 -6.98 -23.04 -3.81
C ASN A 227 -7.56 -21.62 -3.85
N ALA A 228 -7.15 -20.77 -2.91
CA ALA A 228 -7.56 -19.37 -2.79
C ALA A 228 -6.37 -18.40 -3.05
N GLY A 229 -5.33 -18.90 -3.71
CA GLY A 229 -4.08 -18.18 -3.89
C GLY A 229 -3.10 -18.89 -4.81
N ARG A 230 -1.92 -18.28 -4.96
CA ARG A 230 -0.82 -18.80 -5.78
C ARG A 230 0.49 -18.13 -5.40
N ILE A 231 1.58 -18.83 -5.68
CA ILE A 231 2.96 -18.37 -5.46
C ILE A 231 3.63 -18.24 -6.82
N ASP A 232 4.12 -17.06 -7.15
CA ASP A 232 4.81 -16.78 -8.41
C ASP A 232 6.13 -16.03 -8.17
N THR A 233 6.86 -15.71 -9.24
CA THR A 233 8.13 -14.99 -9.13
C THR A 233 8.00 -13.55 -9.58
N ALA A 234 8.57 -12.62 -8.81
CA ALA A 234 8.69 -11.21 -9.16
C ALA A 234 10.07 -10.67 -8.75
N VAL A 235 10.48 -9.54 -9.32
CA VAL A 235 11.75 -8.89 -8.97
C VAL A 235 11.73 -8.36 -7.54
N HIS A 236 10.59 -7.81 -7.11
CA HIS A 236 10.37 -7.31 -5.76
C HIS A 236 9.17 -8.05 -5.16
N PRO A 237 9.37 -8.93 -4.15
CA PRO A 237 8.29 -9.69 -3.54
C PRO A 237 7.17 -8.80 -3.00
N PHE A 238 5.94 -9.18 -3.27
CA PHE A 238 4.72 -8.54 -2.78
C PHE A 238 3.58 -9.56 -2.63
N THR A 239 2.58 -9.16 -1.85
CA THR A 239 1.30 -9.85 -1.73
C THR A 239 0.19 -8.94 -2.24
N THR A 240 -0.75 -9.48 -3.00
CA THR A 240 -1.91 -8.75 -3.50
C THR A 240 -3.14 -9.65 -3.55
N GLY A 241 -4.31 -9.06 -3.77
CA GLY A 241 -5.57 -9.79 -3.86
C GLY A 241 -6.50 -9.53 -2.69
N TYR A 242 -7.64 -10.20 -2.70
CA TYR A 242 -8.73 -9.97 -1.76
C TYR A 242 -9.56 -11.25 -1.54
N PHE A 243 -9.82 -11.57 -0.28
CA PHE A 243 -10.68 -12.67 0.14
C PHE A 243 -10.22 -14.04 -0.41
N ASP A 244 -10.93 -14.61 -1.38
CA ASP A 244 -10.67 -15.96 -1.95
C ASP A 244 -9.64 -15.96 -3.09
N ASP A 245 -9.01 -14.82 -3.40
CA ASP A 245 -7.89 -14.75 -4.35
C ASP A 245 -6.81 -13.83 -3.76
N VAL A 246 -5.88 -14.41 -3.00
CA VAL A 246 -4.72 -13.72 -2.40
C VAL A 246 -3.46 -14.37 -2.95
N ARG A 247 -2.63 -13.59 -3.64
CA ARG A 247 -1.44 -14.06 -4.38
C ARG A 247 -0.18 -13.54 -3.73
N ILE A 248 0.86 -14.36 -3.73
CA ILE A 248 2.17 -14.02 -3.17
C ILE A 248 3.21 -14.17 -4.27
N THR A 249 4.21 -13.29 -4.27
CA THR A 249 5.39 -13.42 -5.13
C THR A 249 6.65 -13.59 -4.28
N ILE A 250 7.61 -14.34 -4.82
CA ILE A 250 8.91 -14.61 -4.21
C ILE A 250 10.01 -14.25 -5.21
N ALA A 251 11.14 -13.75 -4.74
CA ALA A 251 12.35 -13.60 -5.52
C ALA A 251 13.32 -14.71 -5.07
N PHE A 252 13.85 -15.47 -6.03
CA PHE A 252 14.82 -16.54 -5.76
C PHE A 252 16.22 -16.07 -6.19
N ASP A 253 17.22 -16.32 -5.36
CA ASP A 253 18.65 -16.19 -5.68
C ASP A 253 19.33 -17.48 -5.26
N GLU A 254 20.06 -18.13 -6.17
CA GLU A 254 20.72 -19.40 -5.82
C GLU A 254 21.82 -19.23 -4.76
N ASN A 255 22.21 -17.99 -4.43
CA ASN A 255 23.22 -17.65 -3.42
C ASN A 255 22.63 -17.04 -2.13
N ASP A 256 21.30 -16.98 -2.01
CA ASP A 256 20.55 -16.52 -0.82
C ASP A 256 19.63 -17.64 -0.29
#